data_AF-A0A7S2X192-F1
#
_entry.id   AF-A0A7S2X192-F1
#
_cell.length_a   1.000
_cell.length_b   1.000
_cell.length_c   1.000
_cell.angle_alpha   90.00
_cell.angle_beta   90.00
_cell.angle_gamma   90.00
#
_symmetry.space_group_name_H-M   'P 1'
#
loop_
_entity.id
_entity.type
_entity.pdbx_description
1 polymer ?
#
loop_
_entity_poly.entity_id
_entity_poly.type
_entity_poly.pdbx_seq_one_letter_code
_entity_poly.pdbx_strand_id
1 'polypeptide(L)'
;MGSLVLGPPSSHLPHHVLVVDCGSTGTRLNIIGRVGGDEGEESFRAVGWEEFKVPFPGYTPKKHGYNRLETMPGIHHTAAGGLKEVKAALEPLLDWAKEALRGSGDLGEVPILLFATAGVRKLEAGKQKALMGHVRHVLSSSGFRFQPEWARIITGEDEGIFSWVSSNYKLGNFGPAAAGAMNVLELGGSSLQASYVVDSAGEGDTKPVKVLDRTYNLRVKSFNGYGMNDAFNSSLYHLLSEGGVVVHPCFQAGFSFEPGELDVRYEGGFDADKCRRVIK
;
A
#
# COMPACT_ATOMS: atom_id res chain seq x y z
N MET A 1 -1.67 10.82 -23.06
CA MET A 1 -2.28 9.56 -22.59
C MET A 1 -1.17 8.57 -22.34
N GLY A 2 -0.74 8.40 -21.08
CA GLY A 2 0.28 7.41 -20.74
C GLY A 2 -0.37 6.04 -20.63
N SER A 3 0.13 5.04 -21.35
CA SER A 3 -0.21 3.65 -21.05
C SER A 3 0.38 3.31 -19.69
N LEU A 4 -0.45 2.76 -18.80
CA LEU A 4 0.03 2.18 -17.55
C LEU A 4 0.75 0.87 -17.90
N VAL A 5 2.06 0.95 -18.13
CA VAL A 5 2.90 -0.23 -18.32
C VAL A 5 3.18 -0.81 -16.94
N LEU A 6 2.55 -1.95 -16.63
CA LEU A 6 2.79 -2.71 -15.41
C LEU A 6 4.07 -3.55 -15.58
N GLY A 7 5.24 -2.90 -15.49
CA GLY A 7 6.52 -3.61 -15.43
C GLY A 7 7.66 -2.93 -16.19
N PRO A 8 8.92 -3.30 -15.89
CA PRO A 8 10.08 -2.76 -16.59
C PRO A 8 10.07 -3.22 -18.07
N PRO A 9 10.27 -2.31 -19.04
CA PRO A 9 10.45 -2.70 -20.43
C PRO A 9 11.76 -3.47 -20.58
N SER A 10 11.71 -4.76 -20.88
CA SER A 10 12.88 -5.63 -21.04
C SER A 10 12.55 -6.79 -21.99
N SER A 11 13.54 -7.23 -22.79
CA SER A 11 13.47 -8.43 -23.64
C SER A 11 13.44 -9.73 -22.83
N HIS A 12 13.74 -9.67 -21.53
CA HIS A 12 13.67 -10.78 -20.58
C HIS A 12 12.93 -10.35 -19.31
N LEU A 13 11.87 -11.09 -18.96
CA LEU A 13 11.14 -10.86 -17.72
C LEU A 13 12.02 -11.23 -16.52
N PRO A 14 12.08 -10.39 -15.47
CA PRO A 14 12.87 -10.69 -14.28
C PRO A 14 12.28 -11.88 -13.53
N HIS A 15 13.14 -12.70 -12.91
CA HIS A 15 12.68 -13.79 -12.04
C HIS A 15 11.98 -13.30 -10.77
N HIS A 16 12.42 -12.15 -10.24
CA HIS A 16 11.85 -11.52 -9.06
C HIS A 16 11.69 -10.03 -9.26
N VAL A 17 10.68 -9.44 -8.65
CA VAL A 17 10.44 -8.00 -8.57
C VAL A 17 10.12 -7.63 -7.13
N LEU A 18 10.75 -6.59 -6.61
CA LEU A 18 10.46 -6.03 -5.29
C LEU A 18 9.50 -4.85 -5.43
N VAL A 19 8.44 -4.85 -4.64
CA VAL A 19 7.48 -3.74 -4.56
C VAL A 19 7.37 -3.27 -3.12
N VAL A 20 7.78 -2.02 -2.89
CA VAL A 20 7.69 -1.35 -1.61
C VAL A 20 6.45 -0.46 -1.57
N ASP A 21 5.50 -0.81 -0.71
CA ASP A 21 4.27 -0.06 -0.43
C ASP A 21 4.50 0.84 0.80
N CYS A 22 4.57 2.15 0.57
CA CYS A 22 4.71 3.15 1.62
C CYS A 22 3.33 3.72 2.02
N GLY A 23 2.61 2.91 2.79
CA GLY A 23 1.32 3.25 3.37
C GLY A 23 1.39 4.29 4.50
N SER A 24 0.21 4.80 4.91
CA SER A 24 0.15 5.79 6.01
C SER A 24 0.48 5.19 7.39
N THR A 25 0.25 3.90 7.61
CA THR A 25 0.57 3.26 8.91
C THR A 25 1.97 2.68 9.00
N GLY A 26 2.53 2.30 7.87
CA GLY A 26 3.80 1.59 7.80
C GLY A 26 4.22 1.34 6.36
N THR A 27 5.45 0.87 6.19
CA THR A 27 6.08 0.58 4.91
C THR A 27 6.31 -0.91 4.76
N ARG A 28 5.83 -1.50 3.66
CA ARG A 28 5.85 -2.94 3.43
C ARG A 28 6.64 -3.28 2.19
N LEU A 29 7.41 -4.38 2.22
CA LEU A 29 8.10 -4.89 1.04
C LEU A 29 7.50 -6.24 0.65
N ASN A 30 7.21 -6.37 -0.64
CA ASN A 30 6.69 -7.58 -1.25
C ASN A 30 7.68 -8.09 -2.29
N ILE A 31 7.93 -9.40 -2.29
CA ILE A 31 8.67 -10.08 -3.36
C ILE A 31 7.65 -10.75 -4.28
N ILE A 32 7.68 -10.38 -5.56
CA ILE A 32 6.87 -10.99 -6.61
C ILE A 32 7.79 -11.88 -7.44
N GLY A 33 7.53 -13.19 -7.45
CA GLY A 33 8.33 -14.19 -8.17
C GLY A 33 7.63 -14.66 -9.43
N ARG A 34 8.40 -14.90 -10.49
CA ARG A 34 7.97 -15.58 -11.71
C ARG A 34 7.78 -17.06 -11.42
N VAL A 35 6.69 -17.64 -11.92
CA VAL A 35 6.33 -19.05 -11.82
C VAL A 35 5.87 -19.57 -13.17
N GLY A 36 6.21 -20.83 -13.45
CA GLY A 36 6.05 -21.43 -14.78
C GLY A 36 7.26 -21.16 -15.67
N GLY A 37 7.66 -22.18 -16.45
CA GLY A 37 8.82 -22.14 -17.34
C GLY A 37 9.36 -23.54 -17.64
N ASP A 38 8.75 -24.17 -18.65
CA ASP A 38 9.33 -25.12 -19.65
C ASP A 38 8.18 -25.73 -20.50
N GLU A 39 6.97 -25.91 -19.93
CA GLU A 39 5.76 -26.41 -20.64
C GLU A 39 4.43 -25.69 -20.28
N GLY A 40 4.46 -24.61 -19.48
CA GLY A 40 3.26 -23.89 -19.01
C GLY A 40 3.31 -22.37 -19.19
N GLU A 41 2.16 -21.70 -19.06
CA GLU A 41 2.04 -20.24 -19.17
C GLU A 41 2.78 -19.53 -18.03
N GLU A 42 3.70 -18.62 -18.37
CA GLU A 42 4.45 -17.84 -17.38
C GLU A 42 3.51 -16.89 -16.63
N SER A 43 3.65 -16.84 -15.31
CA SER A 43 2.86 -15.95 -14.45
C SER A 43 3.71 -15.40 -13.31
N PHE A 44 3.19 -14.41 -12.60
CA PHE A 44 3.80 -13.86 -11.40
C PHE A 44 2.94 -14.14 -10.18
N ARG A 45 3.56 -14.32 -9.01
CA ARG A 45 2.85 -14.38 -7.74
C ARG A 45 3.64 -13.73 -6.62
N ALA A 46 2.94 -13.22 -5.61
CA ALA A 46 3.57 -12.87 -4.36
C ALA A 46 4.21 -14.14 -3.75
N VAL A 47 5.48 -14.04 -3.40
CA VAL A 47 6.21 -15.12 -2.73
C VAL A 47 5.90 -15.05 -1.25
N GLY A 48 5.43 -16.17 -0.70
CA GLY A 48 5.03 -16.26 0.70
C GLY A 48 6.25 -16.26 1.63
N TRP A 49 6.07 -15.71 2.83
CA TRP A 49 7.06 -15.75 3.91
C TRP A 49 7.64 -17.16 4.13
N GLU A 50 6.78 -18.19 4.07
CA GLU A 50 7.13 -19.59 4.33
C GLU A 50 8.18 -20.14 3.36
N GLU A 51 8.30 -19.53 2.18
CA GLU A 51 9.19 -19.99 1.11
C GLU A 51 10.62 -19.52 1.33
N PHE A 52 10.81 -18.32 1.89
CA PHE A 52 12.13 -17.78 2.17
C PHE A 52 12.71 -18.31 3.48
N LYS A 53 11.87 -18.64 4.47
CA LYS A 53 12.31 -19.10 5.81
C LYS A 53 13.32 -18.17 6.50
N VAL A 54 13.41 -16.91 6.07
CA VAL A 54 14.30 -15.89 6.64
C VAL A 54 13.52 -15.09 7.68
N PRO A 55 13.82 -15.22 8.99
CA PRO A 55 13.19 -14.41 10.02
C PRO A 55 13.51 -12.92 9.81
N PHE A 56 12.51 -12.05 9.91
CA PHE A 56 12.73 -10.61 9.91
C PHE A 56 13.18 -10.16 11.31
N PRO A 57 14.24 -9.34 11.45
CA PRO A 57 14.73 -8.89 12.75
C PRO A 57 13.63 -8.21 13.56
N GLY A 58 13.39 -8.68 14.80
CA GLY A 58 12.35 -8.14 15.67
C GLY A 58 10.92 -8.60 15.35
N TYR A 59 10.73 -9.48 14.36
CA TYR A 59 9.42 -10.01 14.00
C TYR A 59 9.27 -11.47 14.40
N THR A 60 8.25 -11.75 15.20
CA THR A 60 7.81 -13.12 15.50
C THR A 60 6.56 -13.41 14.67
N PRO A 61 6.57 -14.43 13.78
CA PRO A 61 5.40 -14.84 13.03
C PRO A 61 4.22 -15.08 13.96
N LYS A 62 3.08 -14.44 13.68
CA LYS A 62 1.87 -14.63 14.49
C LYS A 62 1.20 -15.94 14.07
N LYS A 63 0.85 -16.78 15.06
CA LYS A 63 0.08 -18.02 14.84
C LYS A 63 -1.28 -17.77 14.17
N HIS A 64 -1.82 -16.56 14.35
CA HIS A 64 -3.03 -16.07 13.72
C HIS A 64 -2.81 -14.64 13.19
N GLY A 65 -3.12 -14.39 11.92
CA GLY A 65 -2.92 -13.10 11.24
C GLY A 65 -2.05 -13.22 9.98
N TYR A 66 -1.98 -12.13 9.21
CA TYR A 66 -1.13 -12.06 8.01
C TYR A 66 0.30 -11.77 8.42
N ASN A 67 1.26 -12.62 7.99
CA ASN A 67 2.68 -12.31 8.15
C ASN A 67 3.07 -11.22 7.15
N ARG A 68 3.40 -10.02 7.65
CA ARG A 68 3.74 -8.85 6.83
C ARG A 68 5.15 -8.39 7.18
N LEU A 69 5.97 -8.18 6.16
CA LEU A 69 7.26 -7.52 6.30
C LEU A 69 7.02 -6.02 6.33
N GLU A 70 7.15 -5.40 7.50
CA GLU A 70 6.73 -4.01 7.69
C GLU A 70 7.66 -3.26 8.64
N THR A 71 7.94 -1.99 8.31
CA THR A 71 8.47 -1.00 9.25
C THR A 71 7.38 0.01 9.61
N MET A 72 7.36 0.41 10.88
CA MET A 72 6.42 1.39 11.42
C MET A 72 7.19 2.49 12.17
N PRO A 73 6.69 3.73 12.20
CA PRO A 73 5.47 4.22 11.54
C PRO A 73 5.66 4.40 10.01
N GLY A 74 4.60 4.81 9.30
CA GLY A 74 4.66 5.05 7.84
C GLY A 74 5.75 6.05 7.46
N ILE A 75 6.40 5.86 6.32
CA ILE A 75 7.64 6.57 5.95
C ILE A 75 7.53 8.11 5.99
N HIS A 76 6.35 8.67 5.79
CA HIS A 76 6.08 10.12 5.89
C HIS A 76 6.46 10.74 7.26
N HIS A 77 6.51 9.98 8.35
CA HIS A 77 6.97 10.47 9.65
C HIS A 77 8.47 10.78 9.69
N THR A 78 9.26 10.22 8.76
CA THR A 78 10.71 10.49 8.65
C THR A 78 11.04 11.79 7.90
N ALA A 79 10.03 12.50 7.40
CA ALA A 79 10.22 13.66 6.54
C ALA A 79 11.04 14.80 7.20
N ALA A 80 11.05 14.87 8.52
CA ALA A 80 11.84 15.86 9.28
C ALA A 80 13.29 15.41 9.52
N GLY A 81 13.58 14.10 9.59
CA GLY A 81 14.90 13.58 9.93
C GLY A 81 15.84 13.33 8.74
N GLY A 82 15.38 13.59 7.52
CA GLY A 82 16.18 13.52 6.30
C GLY A 82 16.69 12.11 5.99
N LEU A 83 17.84 12.01 5.31
CA LEU A 83 18.35 10.74 4.78
C LEU A 83 18.54 9.67 5.85
N LYS A 84 19.00 10.04 7.06
CA LYS A 84 19.30 9.07 8.12
C LYS A 84 18.06 8.31 8.56
N GLU A 85 16.95 9.00 8.79
CA GLU A 85 15.70 8.36 9.22
C GLU A 85 15.02 7.59 8.09
N VAL A 86 15.04 8.12 6.86
CA VAL A 86 14.53 7.40 5.69
C VAL A 86 15.29 6.09 5.49
N LYS A 87 16.62 6.13 5.64
CA LYS A 87 17.49 4.96 5.57
C LYS A 87 17.14 3.96 6.68
N ALA A 88 17.02 4.40 7.93
CA ALA A 88 16.63 3.54 9.05
C ALA A 88 15.25 2.88 8.86
N ALA A 89 14.30 3.55 8.18
CA ALA A 89 12.98 3.02 7.89
C ALA A 89 12.97 1.97 6.76
N LEU A 90 13.92 2.01 5.82
CA LEU A 90 13.97 1.13 4.64
C LEU A 90 15.00 0.00 4.77
N GLU A 91 16.12 0.22 5.45
CA GLU A 91 17.20 -0.76 5.57
C GLU A 91 16.75 -2.13 6.09
N PRO A 92 15.93 -2.24 7.14
CA PRO A 92 15.48 -3.55 7.61
C PRO A 92 14.79 -4.36 6.50
N LEU A 93 13.95 -3.71 5.67
CA LEU A 93 13.24 -4.35 4.56
C LEU A 93 14.21 -4.76 3.46
N LEU A 94 15.16 -3.89 3.11
CA LEU A 94 16.14 -4.13 2.06
C LEU A 94 17.11 -5.25 2.43
N ASP A 95 17.61 -5.27 3.65
CA ASP A 95 18.55 -6.28 4.12
C ASP A 95 17.88 -7.65 4.23
N TRP A 96 16.62 -7.69 4.68
CA TRP A 96 15.83 -8.91 4.62
C TRP A 96 15.64 -9.40 3.18
N ALA A 97 15.33 -8.51 2.24
CA ALA A 97 15.13 -8.91 0.84
C ALA A 97 16.41 -9.47 0.21
N LYS A 98 17.59 -8.92 0.55
CA LYS A 98 18.90 -9.47 0.13
C LYS A 98 19.12 -10.87 0.66
N GLU A 99 18.76 -11.10 1.93
CA GLU A 99 18.88 -12.42 2.54
C GLU A 99 17.89 -13.42 1.95
N ALA A 100 16.63 -13.01 1.76
CA ALA A 100 15.59 -13.83 1.17
C ALA A 100 15.93 -14.27 -0.26
N LEU A 101 16.61 -13.42 -1.03
CA LEU A 101 17.04 -13.70 -2.40
C LEU A 101 18.49 -14.20 -2.49
N ARG A 102 19.12 -14.55 -1.35
CA ARG A 102 20.48 -15.09 -1.32
C ARG A 102 20.51 -16.39 -2.13
N GLY A 103 21.26 -16.37 -3.24
CA GLY A 103 21.38 -17.52 -4.14
C GLY A 103 20.33 -17.60 -5.25
N SER A 104 19.41 -16.63 -5.36
CA SER A 104 18.45 -16.54 -6.47
C SER A 104 19.01 -15.88 -7.75
N GLY A 105 20.33 -15.63 -7.80
CA GLY A 105 21.01 -14.96 -8.91
C GLY A 105 21.61 -13.61 -8.52
N ASP A 106 21.88 -12.79 -9.53
CA ASP A 106 22.38 -11.42 -9.34
C ASP A 106 21.25 -10.49 -8.85
N LEU A 107 21.44 -9.90 -7.66
CA LEU A 107 20.50 -8.93 -7.10
C LEU A 107 20.41 -7.66 -7.98
N GLY A 108 21.46 -7.33 -8.73
CA GLY A 108 21.50 -6.21 -9.67
C GLY A 108 20.54 -6.34 -10.85
N GLU A 109 19.97 -7.53 -11.07
CA GLU A 109 18.92 -7.76 -12.08
C GLU A 109 17.49 -7.69 -11.51
N VAL A 110 17.34 -7.71 -10.19
CA VAL A 110 16.04 -7.70 -9.51
C VAL A 110 15.53 -6.26 -9.41
N PRO A 111 14.44 -5.88 -10.10
CA PRO A 111 13.88 -4.53 -10.03
C PRO A 111 13.28 -4.24 -8.67
N ILE A 112 13.54 -3.06 -8.14
CA ILE A 112 12.85 -2.53 -6.95
C ILE A 112 12.02 -1.29 -7.31
N LEU A 113 10.73 -1.35 -6.99
CA LEU A 113 9.77 -0.27 -7.17
C LEU A 113 9.27 0.19 -5.80
N LEU A 114 8.97 1.48 -5.67
CA LEU A 114 8.41 2.05 -4.45
C LEU A 114 7.25 2.99 -4.77
N PHE A 115 6.12 2.72 -4.13
CA PHE A 115 4.90 3.49 -4.30
C PHE A 115 4.46 4.07 -2.96
N ALA A 116 4.52 5.39 -2.85
CA ALA A 116 4.04 6.12 -1.68
C ALA A 116 2.59 6.57 -1.86
N THR A 117 1.77 6.36 -0.84
CA THR A 117 0.31 6.57 -0.93
C THR A 117 -0.16 7.78 -0.10
N ALA A 118 -1.38 7.72 0.43
CA ALA A 118 -2.06 8.82 1.10
C ALA A 118 -1.24 9.48 2.23
N GLY A 119 -0.44 8.72 2.99
CA GLY A 119 0.38 9.28 4.08
C GLY A 119 1.38 10.33 3.59
N VAL A 120 2.07 10.04 2.48
CA VAL A 120 3.01 10.99 1.87
C VAL A 120 2.28 12.11 1.13
N ARG A 121 1.13 11.82 0.48
CA ARG A 121 0.30 12.84 -0.20
C ARG A 121 -0.14 13.98 0.73
N LYS A 122 -0.29 13.71 2.03
CA LYS A 122 -0.66 14.71 3.04
C LYS A 122 0.47 15.69 3.40
N LEU A 123 1.72 15.35 3.12
CA LEU A 123 2.84 16.24 3.40
C LEU A 123 2.81 17.46 2.48
N GLU A 124 3.41 18.57 2.91
CA GLU A 124 3.64 19.73 2.05
C GLU A 124 4.56 19.35 0.87
N ALA A 125 4.37 19.97 -0.29
CA ALA A 125 5.08 19.61 -1.53
C ALA A 125 6.62 19.63 -1.38
N GLY A 126 7.17 20.56 -0.59
CA GLY A 126 8.61 20.60 -0.29
C GLY A 126 9.09 19.37 0.48
N LYS A 127 8.31 18.93 1.49
CA LYS A 127 8.60 17.74 2.29
C LYS A 127 8.44 16.47 1.46
N GLN A 128 7.42 16.39 0.60
CA GLN A 128 7.25 15.29 -0.36
C GLN A 128 8.48 15.15 -1.26
N LYS A 129 8.94 16.26 -1.86
CA LYS A 129 10.10 16.27 -2.75
C LYS A 129 11.39 15.85 -2.03
N ALA A 130 11.63 16.39 -0.84
CA ALA A 130 12.80 16.07 -0.03
C ALA A 130 12.82 14.58 0.37
N LEU A 131 11.70 14.09 0.91
CA LEU A 131 11.52 12.69 1.30
C LEU A 131 11.78 11.74 0.13
N MET A 132 11.12 11.98 -1.02
CA MET A 132 11.30 11.13 -2.20
C MET A 132 12.72 11.22 -2.78
N GLY A 133 13.42 12.34 -2.61
CA GLY A 133 14.85 12.45 -2.95
C GLY A 133 15.72 11.50 -2.11
N HIS A 134 15.49 11.46 -0.80
CA HIS A 134 16.18 10.53 0.10
C HIS A 134 15.82 9.07 -0.19
N VAL A 135 14.54 8.78 -0.44
CA VAL A 135 14.09 7.44 -0.82
C VAL A 135 14.83 6.95 -2.07
N ARG A 136 14.88 7.76 -3.14
CA ARG A 136 15.61 7.42 -4.36
C ARG A 136 17.09 7.18 -4.11
N HIS A 137 17.71 7.98 -3.25
CA HIS A 137 19.11 7.78 -2.86
C HIS A 137 19.32 6.42 -2.17
N VAL A 138 18.49 6.07 -1.18
CA VAL A 138 18.56 4.78 -0.48
C VAL A 138 18.36 3.61 -1.45
N LEU A 139 17.35 3.67 -2.34
CA LEU A 139 17.08 2.61 -3.32
C LEU A 139 18.20 2.47 -4.35
N SER A 140 18.78 3.58 -4.82
CA SER A 140 19.91 3.55 -5.76
C SER A 140 21.17 2.89 -5.19
N SER A 141 21.32 2.90 -3.86
CA SER A 141 22.45 2.28 -3.15
C SER A 141 22.11 0.91 -2.55
N SER A 142 20.95 0.36 -2.88
CA SER A 142 20.45 -0.88 -2.25
C SER A 142 21.10 -2.16 -2.79
N GLY A 143 21.71 -2.10 -3.98
CA GLY A 143 22.22 -3.27 -4.70
C GLY A 143 21.20 -3.93 -5.64
N PHE A 144 19.92 -3.54 -5.56
CA PHE A 144 18.87 -3.95 -6.50
C PHE A 144 18.84 -3.06 -7.74
N ARG A 145 18.28 -3.57 -8.85
CA ARG A 145 18.07 -2.77 -10.07
C ARG A 145 17.07 -1.65 -9.79
N PHE A 146 17.48 -0.41 -9.97
CA PHE A 146 16.63 0.75 -9.65
C PHE A 146 16.71 1.84 -10.71
N GLN A 147 15.58 2.49 -10.98
CA GLN A 147 15.49 3.73 -11.75
C GLN A 147 14.70 4.78 -10.95
N PRO A 148 15.08 6.07 -10.97
CA PRO A 148 14.42 7.13 -10.19
C PRO A 148 12.89 7.20 -10.36
N GLU A 149 12.39 6.87 -11.56
CA GLU A 149 10.98 6.89 -11.95
C GLU A 149 10.16 5.77 -11.29
N TRP A 150 10.84 4.70 -10.84
CA TRP A 150 10.21 3.56 -10.17
C TRP A 150 9.89 3.85 -8.69
N ALA A 151 10.40 4.97 -8.16
CA ALA A 151 10.01 5.51 -6.86
C ALA A 151 9.14 6.76 -7.05
N ARG A 152 7.84 6.64 -6.80
CA ARG A 152 6.89 7.75 -6.99
C ARG A 152 5.79 7.77 -5.93
N ILE A 153 5.26 8.97 -5.70
CA ILE A 153 4.00 9.14 -4.98
C ILE A 153 2.89 8.82 -5.97
N ILE A 154 2.07 7.82 -5.67
CA ILE A 154 0.98 7.39 -6.55
C ILE A 154 -0.29 8.18 -6.23
N THR A 155 -1.09 8.42 -7.26
CA THR A 155 -2.42 9.02 -7.07
C THR A 155 -3.37 8.03 -6.41
N GLY A 156 -4.49 8.51 -5.87
CA GLY A 156 -5.52 7.63 -5.35
C GLY A 156 -6.15 6.76 -6.45
N GLU A 157 -6.16 7.27 -7.69
CA GLU A 157 -6.58 6.52 -8.87
C GLU A 157 -5.60 5.39 -9.21
N ASP A 158 -4.29 5.66 -9.23
CA ASP A 158 -3.25 4.63 -9.40
C ASP A 158 -3.44 3.50 -8.39
N GLU A 159 -3.63 3.84 -7.11
CA GLU A 159 -3.83 2.91 -5.99
C GLU A 159 -5.07 2.04 -6.23
N GLY A 160 -6.19 2.65 -6.63
CA GLY A 160 -7.41 1.93 -6.98
C GLY A 160 -7.26 1.03 -8.22
N ILE A 161 -6.51 1.46 -9.25
CA ILE A 161 -6.23 0.64 -10.44
C ILE A 161 -5.36 -0.56 -10.04
N PHE A 162 -4.28 -0.34 -9.28
CA PHE A 162 -3.39 -1.42 -8.84
C PHE A 162 -4.11 -2.42 -7.93
N SER A 163 -4.98 -1.95 -7.03
CA SER A 163 -5.81 -2.84 -6.21
C SER A 163 -6.80 -3.64 -7.06
N TRP A 164 -7.39 -3.03 -8.09
CA TRP A 164 -8.29 -3.72 -9.01
C TRP A 164 -7.58 -4.77 -9.85
N VAL A 165 -6.41 -4.44 -10.42
CA VAL A 165 -5.58 -5.36 -11.20
C VAL A 165 -5.12 -6.52 -10.32
N SER A 166 -4.50 -6.26 -9.18
CA SER A 166 -3.97 -7.32 -8.30
C SER A 166 -5.05 -8.28 -7.83
N SER A 167 -6.24 -7.76 -7.46
CA SER A 167 -7.36 -8.58 -6.98
C SER A 167 -7.94 -9.45 -8.09
N ASN A 168 -8.20 -8.88 -9.26
CA ASN A 168 -8.73 -9.64 -10.40
C ASN A 168 -7.70 -10.64 -10.95
N TYR A 169 -6.41 -10.29 -10.93
CA TYR A 169 -5.34 -11.21 -11.29
C TYR A 169 -5.30 -12.41 -10.35
N LYS A 170 -5.34 -12.17 -9.04
CA LYS A 170 -5.34 -13.25 -8.03
C LYS A 170 -6.51 -14.20 -8.17
N LEU A 171 -7.65 -13.71 -8.63
CA LEU A 171 -8.88 -14.48 -8.83
C LEU A 171 -8.97 -15.14 -10.21
N GLY A 172 -8.00 -14.93 -11.09
CA GLY A 172 -8.04 -15.49 -12.45
C GLY A 172 -9.08 -14.84 -13.36
N ASN A 173 -9.48 -13.59 -13.06
CA ASN A 173 -10.49 -12.86 -13.84
C ASN A 173 -9.91 -12.21 -15.11
N PHE A 174 -8.62 -12.44 -15.40
CA PHE A 174 -7.97 -12.07 -16.64
C PHE A 174 -7.73 -13.33 -17.47
N GLY A 175 -8.37 -13.41 -18.64
CA GLY A 175 -8.18 -14.52 -19.58
C GLY A 175 -9.40 -14.83 -20.44
N PRO A 176 -9.27 -15.73 -21.42
CA PRO A 176 -10.36 -16.10 -22.34
C PRO A 176 -11.59 -16.67 -21.64
N ALA A 177 -11.37 -17.44 -20.56
CA ALA A 177 -12.41 -18.13 -19.79
C ALA A 177 -12.97 -17.32 -18.60
N ALA A 178 -12.50 -16.09 -18.38
CA ALA A 178 -12.94 -15.29 -17.25
C ALA A 178 -14.41 -14.86 -17.41
N ALA A 179 -15.21 -15.04 -16.36
CA ALA A 179 -16.63 -14.66 -16.34
C ALA A 179 -16.87 -13.13 -16.28
N GLY A 180 -15.81 -12.35 -16.01
CA GLY A 180 -15.85 -10.90 -15.89
C GLY A 180 -14.95 -10.43 -14.74
N ALA A 181 -14.42 -9.21 -14.85
CA ALA A 181 -13.65 -8.61 -13.79
C ALA A 181 -14.57 -8.03 -12.71
N MET A 182 -14.24 -8.27 -11.44
CA MET A 182 -14.98 -7.76 -10.29
C MET A 182 -14.64 -6.30 -10.01
N ASN A 183 -15.57 -5.60 -9.39
CA ASN A 183 -15.33 -4.29 -8.79
C ASN A 183 -14.59 -4.45 -7.46
N VAL A 184 -13.80 -3.44 -7.09
CA VAL A 184 -12.94 -3.48 -5.90
C VAL A 184 -13.18 -2.24 -5.04
N LEU A 185 -13.38 -2.46 -3.75
CA LEU A 185 -13.31 -1.44 -2.71
C LEU A 185 -12.09 -1.73 -1.84
N GLU A 186 -11.19 -0.76 -1.74
CA GLU A 186 -9.95 -0.86 -0.97
C GLU A 186 -9.95 0.20 0.12
N LEU A 187 -9.97 -0.24 1.39
CA LEU A 187 -10.01 0.63 2.56
C LEU A 187 -8.63 0.64 3.22
N GLY A 188 -7.87 1.70 2.98
CA GLY A 188 -6.58 1.95 3.60
C GLY A 188 -6.70 2.66 4.96
N GLY A 189 -5.55 3.04 5.51
CA GLY A 189 -5.50 3.80 6.77
C GLY A 189 -5.99 5.25 6.63
N SER A 190 -5.73 5.88 5.47
CA SER A 190 -6.03 7.31 5.24
C SER A 190 -6.84 7.60 3.98
N SER A 191 -7.21 6.59 3.20
CA SER A 191 -8.09 6.74 2.03
C SER A 191 -8.96 5.51 1.83
N LEU A 192 -10.04 5.70 1.08
CA LEU A 192 -10.87 4.64 0.51
C LEU A 192 -10.84 4.78 -1.02
N GLN A 193 -10.74 3.66 -1.72
CA GLN A 193 -10.71 3.59 -3.18
C GLN A 193 -11.85 2.70 -3.66
N ALA A 194 -12.55 3.14 -4.70
CA ALA A 194 -13.59 2.38 -5.39
C ALA A 194 -13.29 2.29 -6.87
N SER A 195 -13.06 1.07 -7.37
CA SER A 195 -12.68 0.78 -8.76
C SER A 195 -13.68 -0.16 -9.41
N TYR A 196 -14.28 0.25 -10.52
CA TYR A 196 -15.29 -0.55 -11.21
C TYR A 196 -15.24 -0.40 -12.72
N VAL A 197 -15.59 -1.48 -13.42
CA VAL A 197 -15.64 -1.52 -14.89
C VAL A 197 -16.92 -0.84 -15.39
N VAL A 198 -16.82 -0.11 -16.50
CA VAL A 198 -17.98 0.51 -17.18
C VAL A 198 -18.05 0.11 -18.65
N ASP A 199 -19.26 -0.09 -19.17
CA ASP A 199 -19.51 -0.67 -20.51
C ASP A 199 -19.14 0.27 -21.67
N SER A 200 -19.13 1.58 -21.45
CA SER A 200 -18.73 2.56 -22.46
C SER A 200 -17.79 3.60 -21.86
N ALA A 201 -16.84 4.07 -22.67
CA ALA A 201 -16.02 5.25 -22.39
C ALA A 201 -16.84 6.56 -22.54
N GLY A 202 -18.14 6.52 -22.20
CA GLY A 202 -19.01 7.69 -22.20
C GLY A 202 -18.56 8.72 -21.17
N GLU A 203 -18.82 9.99 -21.48
CA GLU A 203 -18.33 11.21 -20.82
C GLU A 203 -18.10 11.07 -19.30
N GLY A 204 -16.87 11.38 -18.86
CA GLY A 204 -16.45 11.36 -17.48
C GLY A 204 -14.99 10.92 -17.29
N ASP A 205 -14.59 10.71 -16.03
CA ASP A 205 -13.23 10.33 -15.64
C ASP A 205 -12.98 8.82 -15.77
N THR A 206 -13.21 8.29 -16.98
CA THR A 206 -12.97 6.88 -17.31
C THR A 206 -11.51 6.70 -17.74
N LYS A 207 -10.83 5.69 -17.20
CA LYS A 207 -9.43 5.35 -17.51
C LYS A 207 -9.36 4.01 -18.26
N PRO A 208 -8.84 3.98 -19.50
CA PRO A 208 -8.55 2.73 -20.18
C PRO A 208 -7.30 2.08 -19.56
N VAL A 209 -7.46 0.86 -19.03
CA VAL A 209 -6.38 0.07 -18.44
C VAL A 209 -6.20 -1.20 -19.27
N LYS A 210 -5.03 -1.36 -19.89
CA LYS A 210 -4.70 -2.57 -20.65
C LYS A 210 -4.06 -3.59 -19.71
N VAL A 211 -4.66 -4.77 -19.62
CA VAL A 211 -4.14 -5.93 -18.88
C VAL A 211 -4.09 -7.10 -19.86
N LEU A 212 -2.89 -7.66 -20.07
CA LEU A 212 -2.63 -8.61 -21.15
C LEU A 212 -3.11 -8.02 -22.50
N ASP A 213 -3.93 -8.76 -23.24
CA ASP A 213 -4.46 -8.34 -24.55
C ASP A 213 -5.83 -7.67 -24.48
N ARG A 214 -6.36 -7.39 -23.28
CA ARG A 214 -7.67 -6.76 -23.08
C ARG A 214 -7.55 -5.36 -22.49
N THR A 215 -8.39 -4.46 -22.97
CA THR A 215 -8.54 -3.11 -22.39
C THR A 215 -9.82 -3.06 -21.56
N TYR A 216 -9.70 -2.61 -20.32
CA TYR A 216 -10.80 -2.42 -19.39
C TYR A 216 -11.00 -0.93 -19.17
N ASN A 217 -12.23 -0.44 -19.34
CA ASN A 217 -12.59 0.92 -19.02
C ASN A 217 -12.96 1.00 -17.54
N LEU A 218 -12.08 1.57 -16.73
CA LEU A 218 -12.29 1.70 -15.29
C LEU A 218 -12.74 3.10 -14.92
N ARG A 219 -13.66 3.18 -13.97
CA ARG A 219 -13.87 4.39 -13.18
C ARG A 219 -13.33 4.15 -11.78
N VAL A 220 -12.46 5.05 -11.33
CA VAL A 220 -11.82 4.96 -10.02
C VAL A 220 -12.13 6.23 -9.26
N LYS A 221 -12.66 6.08 -8.04
CA LYS A 221 -12.85 7.18 -7.10
C LYS A 221 -11.96 6.96 -5.89
N SER A 222 -11.24 8.00 -5.48
CA SER A 222 -10.46 8.00 -4.25
C SER A 222 -10.99 9.05 -3.29
N PHE A 223 -11.22 8.63 -2.05
CA PHE A 223 -11.76 9.42 -0.97
C PHE A 223 -10.67 9.58 0.11
N ASN A 224 -9.87 10.64 0.01
CA ASN A 224 -8.87 10.97 1.03
C ASN A 224 -9.57 11.34 2.35
N GLY A 225 -9.04 10.90 3.49
CA GLY A 225 -9.64 11.11 4.80
C GLY A 225 -10.70 10.07 5.20
N TYR A 226 -11.16 9.24 4.26
CA TYR A 226 -12.15 8.18 4.50
C TYR A 226 -11.51 6.82 4.81
N GLY A 227 -10.18 6.77 4.96
CA GLY A 227 -9.49 5.58 5.46
C GLY A 227 -9.82 5.32 6.93
N MET A 228 -9.59 4.10 7.38
CA MET A 228 -10.01 3.64 8.71
C MET A 228 -9.47 4.50 9.87
N ASN A 229 -8.20 4.90 9.82
CA ASN A 229 -7.58 5.69 10.90
C ASN A 229 -8.00 7.15 10.85
N ASP A 230 -8.12 7.71 9.65
CA ASP A 230 -8.56 9.10 9.47
C ASP A 230 -10.04 9.26 9.88
N ALA A 231 -10.89 8.29 9.52
CA ALA A 231 -12.29 8.25 9.95
C ALA A 231 -12.41 8.09 11.46
N PHE A 232 -11.60 7.22 12.06
CA PHE A 232 -11.50 7.07 13.52
C PHE A 232 -11.06 8.38 14.19
N ASN A 233 -9.98 9.01 13.71
CA ASN A 233 -9.52 10.29 14.26
C ASN A 233 -10.57 11.38 14.09
N SER A 234 -11.28 11.40 12.96
CA SER A 234 -12.37 12.35 12.72
C SER A 234 -13.52 12.17 13.73
N SER A 235 -13.84 10.93 14.14
CA SER A 235 -14.86 10.70 15.17
C SER A 235 -14.40 11.20 16.54
N LEU A 236 -13.10 11.10 16.86
CA LEU A 236 -12.54 11.68 18.08
C LEU A 236 -12.65 13.21 18.06
N TYR A 237 -12.20 13.86 16.99
CA TYR A 237 -12.27 15.32 16.84
C TYR A 237 -13.69 15.85 16.82
N HIS A 238 -14.64 15.12 16.22
CA HIS A 238 -16.06 15.50 16.20
C HIS A 238 -16.67 15.53 17.61
N LEU A 239 -16.21 14.63 18.49
CA LEU A 239 -16.66 14.52 19.87
C LEU A 239 -15.78 15.28 20.86
N LEU A 240 -14.76 15.99 20.37
CA LEU A 240 -13.79 16.66 21.21
C LEU A 240 -14.48 17.74 22.06
N SER A 241 -14.27 17.66 23.37
CA SER A 241 -14.62 18.72 24.32
C SER A 241 -13.36 19.18 25.05
N GLU A 242 -13.31 20.44 25.48
CA GLU A 242 -12.17 20.97 26.24
C GLU A 242 -12.06 20.29 27.61
N GLY A 243 -11.02 19.47 27.78
CA GLY A 243 -10.66 18.80 29.03
C GLY A 243 -11.61 17.67 29.46
N GLY A 244 -11.06 16.70 30.20
CA GLY A 244 -11.85 15.67 30.90
C GLY A 244 -12.11 14.39 30.12
N VAL A 245 -13.26 13.76 30.43
CA VAL A 245 -13.65 12.45 29.92
C VAL A 245 -14.79 12.58 28.90
N VAL A 246 -14.58 12.09 27.69
CA VAL A 246 -15.57 12.05 26.60
C VAL A 246 -16.11 10.64 26.43
N VAL A 247 -17.43 10.48 26.47
CA VAL A 247 -18.06 9.18 26.19
C VAL A 247 -18.16 8.97 24.68
N HIS A 248 -17.39 8.02 24.13
CA HIS A 248 -17.42 7.67 22.72
C HIS A 248 -18.46 6.57 22.46
N PRO A 249 -19.53 6.84 21.68
CA PRO A 249 -20.63 5.90 21.49
C PRO A 249 -20.27 4.71 20.60
N CYS A 250 -19.20 4.79 19.80
CA CYS A 250 -18.74 3.66 18.99
C CYS A 250 -17.80 2.70 19.75
N PHE A 251 -17.30 3.08 20.92
CA PHE A 251 -16.38 2.24 21.67
C PHE A 251 -17.16 1.30 22.59
N GLN A 252 -16.64 0.09 22.74
CA GLN A 252 -17.23 -0.93 23.63
C GLN A 252 -17.17 -0.45 25.09
N ALA A 253 -18.20 -0.79 25.87
CA ALA A 253 -18.23 -0.46 27.29
C ALA A 253 -16.99 -1.02 28.02
N GLY A 254 -16.34 -0.19 28.84
CA GLY A 254 -15.11 -0.53 29.56
C GLY A 254 -13.81 -0.37 28.75
N PHE A 255 -13.89 -0.02 27.47
CA PHE A 255 -12.72 0.43 26.70
C PHE A 255 -12.40 1.90 27.01
N SER A 256 -11.13 2.24 27.16
CA SER A 256 -10.67 3.62 27.25
C SER A 256 -9.51 3.89 26.31
N PHE A 257 -9.46 5.11 25.77
CA PHE A 257 -8.44 5.55 24.83
C PHE A 257 -8.02 6.99 25.12
N GLU A 258 -6.72 7.21 25.26
CA GLU A 258 -6.12 8.53 25.46
C GLU A 258 -5.22 8.82 24.25
N PRO A 259 -5.62 9.74 23.35
CA PRO A 259 -4.79 10.12 22.21
C PRO A 259 -3.58 10.91 22.71
N GLY A 260 -2.36 10.53 22.32
CA GLY A 260 -1.14 11.17 22.83
C GLY A 260 -0.97 12.66 22.49
N GLU A 261 -1.76 13.19 21.56
CA GLU A 261 -1.73 14.60 21.12
C GLU A 261 -2.86 15.44 21.75
N LEU A 262 -3.80 14.82 22.48
CA LEU A 262 -4.97 15.49 23.05
C LEU A 262 -5.02 15.25 24.56
N ASP A 263 -5.24 16.31 25.33
CA ASP A 263 -5.43 16.22 26.79
C ASP A 263 -6.88 15.82 27.15
N VAL A 264 -7.34 14.70 26.58
CA VAL A 264 -8.71 14.18 26.72
C VAL A 264 -8.68 12.66 26.78
N ARG A 265 -9.49 12.08 27.68
CA ARG A 265 -9.71 10.63 27.76
C ARG A 265 -11.05 10.26 27.15
N TYR A 266 -11.06 9.31 26.23
CA TYR A 266 -12.29 8.74 25.68
C TYR A 266 -12.65 7.45 26.41
N GLU A 267 -13.90 7.32 26.84
CA GLU A 267 -14.46 6.11 27.44
C GLU A 267 -15.59 5.53 26.60
N GLY A 268 -15.66 4.20 26.53
CA GLY A 268 -16.68 3.53 25.74
C GLY A 268 -18.03 3.50 26.42
N GLY A 269 -19.03 4.04 25.74
CA GLY A 269 -20.43 4.03 26.17
C GLY A 269 -21.35 3.15 25.33
N PHE A 270 -20.82 2.49 24.27
CA PHE A 270 -21.53 1.73 23.23
C PHE A 270 -23.03 2.06 23.04
N ASP A 271 -23.32 2.87 22.03
CA ASP A 271 -24.68 3.19 21.61
C ASP A 271 -24.70 3.21 20.08
N ALA A 272 -25.32 2.19 19.48
CA ALA A 272 -25.28 1.98 18.03
C ALA A 272 -25.90 3.17 17.25
N ASP A 273 -26.97 3.76 17.75
CA ASP A 273 -27.63 4.88 17.08
C ASP A 273 -26.84 6.18 17.20
N LYS A 274 -26.25 6.45 18.37
CA LYS A 274 -25.33 7.58 18.53
C LYS A 274 -24.07 7.38 17.70
N CYS A 275 -23.51 6.17 17.68
CA CYS A 275 -22.34 5.86 16.86
C CYS A 275 -22.63 6.13 15.38
N ARG A 276 -23.78 5.65 14.86
CA ARG A 276 -24.22 5.93 13.49
C ARG A 276 -24.37 7.41 13.18
N ARG A 277 -24.72 8.25 14.16
CA ARG A 277 -24.78 9.71 13.98
C ARG A 277 -23.41 10.36 13.97
N VAL A 278 -22.46 9.86 14.75
CA VAL A 278 -21.07 10.35 14.78
C VAL A 278 -20.32 10.04 13.49
N ILE A 279 -20.56 8.88 12.88
CA ILE A 279 -19.86 8.44 11.66
C ILE A 279 -20.57 8.86 10.34
N LYS A 280 -21.71 9.57 10.44
CA LYS A 280 -22.48 10.06 9.28
C LYS A 280 -21.99 11.43 8.84
#